data_AF-A3R4M2-F1
#
_entry.id   AF-A3R4M2-F1
#
_cell.length_a   1.000
_cell.length_b   1.000
_cell.length_c   1.000
_cell.angle_alpha   90.00
_cell.angle_beta   90.00
_cell.angle_gamma   90.00
#
_symmetry.space_group_name_H-M   'P 1'
#
loop_
_entity.id
_entity.type
_entity.pdbx_description
1 polymer ?
#
loop_
_entity_poly.entity_id
_entity_poly.type
_entity_poly.pdbx_seq_one_letter_code
_entity_poly.pdbx_strand_id
1 'polypeptide(L)'
;MTESSLLKGKRILVVDDEQDILDVLTEHLSMCQVVTASTYEEAKRLLESRRFDVAVLDIMGVRGYDLLEIANQHDIPALMLTAHAFTPDNVIKSVKEGAAAYVPKEEISRIEDFLNDILIARAKGESPLVAWQKRLPRSYFQMRFGAAWEMADREFLDTLRTAIQSRSRAQKKQE
;
A
#
# COMPACT_ATOMS: atom_id res chain seq x y z
N MET A 1 -19.86 -4.00 13.18
CA MET A 1 -18.68 -3.38 13.84
C MET A 1 -18.19 -2.30 12.90
N THR A 2 -17.92 -1.09 13.38
CA THR A 2 -17.39 0.01 12.55
C THR A 2 -15.92 -0.26 12.23
N GLU A 3 -15.52 -0.09 10.97
CA GLU A 3 -14.23 -0.55 10.44
C GLU A 3 -13.03 0.10 11.17
N SER A 4 -13.16 1.37 11.58
CA SER A 4 -12.22 2.11 12.43
C SER A 4 -11.79 1.39 13.74
N SER A 5 -12.55 0.39 14.23
CA SER A 5 -12.16 -0.41 15.40
C SER A 5 -10.94 -1.31 15.19
N LEU A 6 -10.58 -1.66 13.94
CA LEU A 6 -9.46 -2.56 13.64
C LEU A 6 -8.10 -1.85 13.58
N LEU A 7 -8.10 -0.56 13.24
CA LEU A 7 -6.90 0.30 13.25
C LEU A 7 -6.50 0.72 14.67
N LYS A 8 -7.42 0.69 15.63
CA LYS A 8 -7.18 1.21 16.98
C LYS A 8 -5.98 0.53 17.66
N GLY A 9 -4.96 1.33 17.98
CA GLY A 9 -3.72 0.88 18.62
C GLY A 9 -2.73 0.16 17.69
N LYS A 10 -3.02 0.02 16.39
CA LYS A 10 -2.09 -0.55 15.39
C LYS A 10 -0.88 0.36 15.21
N ARG A 11 0.29 -0.22 15.00
CA ARG A 11 1.52 0.56 14.78
C ARG A 11 1.79 0.72 13.30
N ILE A 12 1.75 1.98 12.84
CA ILE A 12 1.81 2.32 11.42
C ILE A 12 3.06 3.16 11.17
N LEU A 13 3.87 2.78 10.18
CA LEU A 13 4.93 3.64 9.67
C LEU A 13 4.36 4.49 8.53
N VAL A 14 4.54 5.80 8.57
CA VAL A 14 4.18 6.72 7.49
C VAL A 14 5.46 7.40 7.00
N VAL A 15 5.72 7.34 5.70
CA VAL A 15 6.95 7.86 5.10
C VAL A 15 6.62 8.73 3.89
N ASP A 16 6.96 10.02 3.98
CA ASP A 16 6.71 11.04 2.97
C ASP A 16 7.69 12.20 3.22
N ASP A 17 8.28 12.80 2.19
CA ASP A 17 9.17 13.95 2.36
C ASP A 17 8.41 15.26 2.61
N GLU A 18 7.11 15.30 2.28
CA GLU A 18 6.20 16.40 2.55
C GLU A 18 5.65 16.31 4.00
N GLN A 19 6.13 17.19 4.90
CA GLN A 19 5.65 17.26 6.29
C GLN A 19 4.12 17.42 6.38
N ASP A 20 3.55 18.23 5.48
CA ASP A 20 2.12 18.47 5.31
C ASP A 20 1.34 17.14 5.15
N ILE A 21 1.88 16.19 4.38
CA ILE A 21 1.29 14.88 4.16
C ILE A 21 1.45 13.97 5.39
N LEU A 22 2.60 14.03 6.07
CA LEU A 22 2.82 13.33 7.34
C LEU A 22 1.82 13.77 8.42
N ASP A 23 1.55 15.07 8.52
CA ASP A 23 0.63 15.66 9.50
C ASP A 23 -0.83 15.23 9.19
N VAL A 24 -1.27 15.36 7.94
CA VAL A 24 -2.61 14.93 7.49
C VAL A 24 -2.83 13.43 7.69
N LEU A 25 -1.84 12.59 7.36
CA LEU A 25 -1.93 11.15 7.59
C LEU A 25 -1.93 10.81 9.09
N THR A 26 -1.24 11.59 9.92
CA THR A 26 -1.25 11.41 11.39
C THR A 26 -2.60 11.79 11.99
N GLU A 27 -3.26 12.83 11.48
CA GLU A 27 -4.62 13.22 11.89
C GLU A 27 -5.65 12.12 11.54
N HIS A 28 -5.66 11.67 10.27
CA HIS A 28 -6.52 10.57 9.81
C HIS A 28 -6.27 9.26 10.58
N LEU A 29 -5.03 9.00 11.01
CA LEU A 29 -4.66 7.78 11.72
C LEU A 29 -4.51 7.99 13.24
N SER A 30 -5.17 9.01 13.81
CA SER A 30 -5.09 9.39 15.23
C SER A 30 -5.54 8.29 16.22
N MET A 31 -6.25 7.26 15.77
CA MET A 31 -6.56 6.07 16.57
C MET A 31 -5.38 5.05 16.66
N CYS A 32 -4.33 5.25 15.89
CA CYS A 32 -3.17 4.36 15.74
C CYS A 32 -1.96 4.83 16.55
N GLN A 33 -0.94 3.97 16.66
CA GLN A 33 0.43 4.36 17.02
C GLN A 33 1.19 4.72 15.74
N VAL A 34 0.98 5.94 15.24
CA VAL A 34 1.69 6.45 14.05
C VAL A 34 3.15 6.74 14.41
N VAL A 35 4.07 6.31 13.55
CA VAL A 35 5.48 6.73 13.54
C VAL A 35 5.75 7.29 12.16
N THR A 36 6.28 8.51 12.10
CA THR A 36 6.60 9.18 10.83
C THR A 36 8.08 9.08 10.51
N ALA A 37 8.43 9.29 9.24
CA ALA A 37 9.79 9.45 8.73
C ALA A 37 9.77 10.33 7.48
N SER A 38 10.60 11.37 7.43
CA SER A 38 10.66 12.27 6.26
C SER A 38 11.80 11.97 5.29
N THR A 39 12.56 10.90 5.54
CA THR A 39 13.71 10.50 4.70
C THR A 39 13.81 8.99 4.56
N TYR A 40 14.40 8.54 3.45
CA TYR A 40 14.70 7.13 3.21
C TYR A 40 15.53 6.51 4.36
N GLU A 41 16.59 7.18 4.83
CA GLU A 41 17.51 6.59 5.82
C GLU A 41 16.84 6.39 7.18
N GLU A 42 15.94 7.29 7.56
CA GLU A 42 15.11 7.11 8.75
C GLU A 42 14.10 5.98 8.58
N ALA A 43 13.38 5.94 7.45
CA ALA A 43 12.41 4.90 7.15
C ALA A 43 13.04 3.50 7.11
N LYS A 44 14.17 3.35 6.41
CA LYS A 44 14.98 2.13 6.38
C LYS A 44 15.36 1.68 7.79
N ARG A 45 15.96 2.57 8.58
CA ARG A 45 16.33 2.29 9.98
C ARG A 45 15.11 1.84 10.81
N LEU A 46 13.94 2.44 10.61
CA LEU A 46 12.71 2.07 11.31
C LEU A 46 12.18 0.69 10.88
N LEU A 47 12.13 0.40 9.58
CA LEU A 47 11.71 -0.90 9.03
C LEU A 47 12.64 -2.03 9.52
N GLU A 48 13.95 -1.80 9.57
CA GLU A 48 14.95 -2.78 10.02
C GLU A 48 14.93 -3.02 11.53
N SER A 49 14.63 -1.99 12.34
CA SER A 49 14.77 -2.04 13.81
C SER A 49 13.46 -2.19 14.59
N ARG A 50 12.30 -2.03 13.95
CA ARG A 50 10.98 -2.07 14.62
C ARG A 50 10.03 -3.06 13.95
N ARG A 51 8.85 -3.21 14.55
CA ARG A 51 7.71 -3.93 13.97
C ARG A 51 6.59 -2.95 13.74
N PHE A 52 5.92 -3.11 12.60
CA PHE A 52 4.78 -2.32 12.16
C PHE A 52 3.70 -3.28 11.66
N ASP A 53 2.43 -2.97 11.91
CA ASP A 53 1.30 -3.73 11.39
C ASP A 53 1.12 -3.46 9.87
N VAL A 54 1.44 -2.24 9.43
CA VAL A 54 1.40 -1.78 8.04
C VAL A 54 2.30 -0.54 7.86
N ALA A 55 2.81 -0.32 6.65
CA ALA A 55 3.52 0.90 6.27
C ALA A 55 2.78 1.66 5.15
N VAL A 56 2.88 2.98 5.15
CA VAL A 56 2.45 3.89 4.07
C VAL A 56 3.72 4.58 3.55
N LEU A 57 4.02 4.44 2.26
CA LEU A 57 5.27 4.87 1.64
C LEU A 57 5.00 5.77 0.43
N ASP A 58 5.47 7.02 0.43
CA ASP A 58 5.57 7.79 -0.83
C ASP A 58 6.59 7.16 -1.78
N ILE A 59 6.30 7.21 -3.07
CA ILE A 59 7.09 6.57 -4.10
C ILE A 59 8.39 7.32 -4.44
N MET A 60 8.36 8.65 -4.54
CA MET A 60 9.44 9.41 -5.20
C MET A 60 10.30 10.23 -4.24
N GLY A 61 9.72 10.89 -3.24
CA GLY A 61 10.48 11.72 -2.32
C GLY A 61 11.44 10.91 -1.42
N VAL A 62 11.06 9.67 -1.11
CA VAL A 62 11.75 8.82 -0.13
C VAL A 62 12.25 7.50 -0.70
N ARG A 63 12.35 7.36 -2.03
CA ARG A 63 12.67 6.10 -2.74
C ARG A 63 11.78 4.93 -2.30
N GLY A 64 10.46 5.12 -2.41
CA GLY A 64 9.47 4.20 -1.86
C GLY A 64 9.57 2.75 -2.35
N TYR A 65 10.02 2.52 -3.59
CA TYR A 65 10.21 1.15 -4.10
C TYR A 65 11.36 0.41 -3.37
N ASP A 66 12.45 1.10 -3.05
CA ASP A 66 13.55 0.55 -2.23
C ASP A 66 13.05 0.22 -0.81
N LEU A 67 12.20 1.11 -0.24
CA LEU A 67 11.56 0.88 1.06
C LEU A 67 10.52 -0.25 1.04
N LEU A 68 9.81 -0.43 -0.08
CA LEU A 68 8.87 -1.55 -0.29
C LEU A 68 9.61 -2.89 -0.28
N GLU A 69 10.79 -2.97 -0.90
CA GLU A 69 11.62 -4.18 -0.83
C GLU A 69 11.99 -4.51 0.62
N ILE A 70 12.49 -3.53 1.38
CA ILE A 70 12.86 -3.68 2.79
C ILE A 70 11.64 -4.08 3.64
N ALA A 71 10.48 -3.45 3.42
CA ALA A 71 9.24 -3.79 4.12
C ALA A 71 8.81 -5.23 3.85
N ASN A 72 8.87 -5.69 2.60
CA ASN A 72 8.59 -7.08 2.22
C ASN A 72 9.58 -8.06 2.86
N GLN A 73 10.89 -7.76 2.90
CA GLN A 73 11.91 -8.58 3.57
C GLN A 73 11.63 -8.76 5.08
N HIS A 74 10.98 -7.78 5.72
CA HIS A 74 10.57 -7.81 7.12
C HIS A 74 9.10 -8.25 7.35
N ASP A 75 8.40 -8.72 6.31
CA ASP A 75 6.97 -9.09 6.33
C ASP A 75 6.04 -7.98 6.89
N ILE A 76 6.35 -6.73 6.55
CA ILE A 76 5.51 -5.56 6.80
C ILE A 76 4.73 -5.27 5.51
N PRO A 77 3.39 -5.35 5.49
CA PRO A 77 2.62 -4.99 4.31
C PRO A 77 2.72 -3.47 4.08
N ALA A 78 2.95 -3.05 2.84
CA ALA A 78 3.10 -1.64 2.49
C ALA A 78 2.03 -1.18 1.49
N LEU A 79 1.46 -0.01 1.77
CA LEU A 79 0.63 0.77 0.85
C LEU A 79 1.52 1.83 0.19
N MET A 80 1.57 1.82 -1.14
CA MET A 80 2.29 2.83 -1.91
C MET A 80 1.38 4.02 -2.16
N LEU A 81 1.84 5.21 -1.76
CA LEU A 81 1.12 6.48 -1.89
C LEU A 81 1.85 7.36 -2.93
N THR A 82 1.14 8.13 -3.76
CA THR A 82 1.83 9.06 -4.69
C THR A 82 0.92 10.16 -5.24
N ALA A 83 1.43 11.37 -5.41
CA ALA A 83 0.77 12.39 -6.25
C ALA A 83 1.13 12.24 -7.73
N HIS A 84 2.42 12.12 -8.05
CA HIS A 84 2.94 12.33 -9.40
C HIS A 84 3.27 11.04 -10.16
N ALA A 85 3.42 9.89 -9.49
CA ALA A 85 3.77 8.63 -10.16
C ALA A 85 2.55 7.83 -10.63
N PHE A 86 1.31 8.34 -10.49
CA PHE A 86 0.08 7.58 -10.77
C PHE A 86 -0.14 7.34 -12.26
N THR A 87 0.47 6.27 -12.79
CA THR A 87 0.41 5.82 -14.20
C THR A 87 0.12 4.33 -14.29
N PRO A 88 -0.37 3.80 -15.44
CA PRO A 88 -0.61 2.36 -15.60
C PRO A 88 0.63 1.50 -15.28
N ASP A 89 1.80 1.92 -15.76
CA ASP A 89 3.06 1.20 -15.56
C ASP A 89 3.47 1.13 -14.09
N ASN A 90 3.29 2.22 -13.34
CA ASN A 90 3.59 2.24 -11.90
C ASN A 90 2.56 1.44 -11.08
N VAL A 91 1.28 1.43 -11.46
CA VAL A 91 0.29 0.51 -10.87
C VAL A 91 0.75 -0.95 -11.06
N ILE A 92 1.14 -1.32 -12.28
CA ILE A 92 1.63 -2.67 -12.61
C ILE A 92 2.92 -2.98 -11.84
N LYS A 93 3.88 -2.05 -11.80
CA LYS A 93 5.16 -2.18 -11.07
C LYS A 93 4.93 -2.44 -9.59
N SER A 94 4.13 -1.61 -8.91
CA SER A 94 3.87 -1.78 -7.47
C SER A 94 3.22 -3.12 -7.14
N VAL A 95 2.33 -3.65 -8.00
CA VAL A 95 1.75 -4.98 -7.81
C VAL A 95 2.80 -6.08 -8.02
N LYS A 96 3.70 -5.96 -9.01
CA LYS A 96 4.82 -6.91 -9.24
C LYS A 96 5.81 -6.93 -8.08
N GLU A 97 6.11 -5.76 -7.50
CA GLU A 97 7.01 -5.60 -6.36
C GLU A 97 6.33 -5.87 -5.00
N GLY A 98 5.09 -6.38 -5.03
CA GLY A 98 4.45 -6.98 -3.87
C GLY A 98 3.71 -6.02 -2.93
N ALA A 99 3.49 -4.77 -3.34
CA ALA A 99 2.69 -3.81 -2.57
C ALA A 99 1.32 -4.39 -2.20
N ALA A 100 0.83 -4.03 -1.02
CA ALA A 100 -0.49 -4.45 -0.54
C ALA A 100 -1.61 -3.58 -1.14
N ALA A 101 -1.33 -2.31 -1.41
CA ALA A 101 -2.18 -1.38 -2.14
C ALA A 101 -1.35 -0.31 -2.85
N TYR A 102 -1.95 0.34 -3.85
CA TYR A 102 -1.37 1.45 -4.60
C TYR A 102 -2.42 2.57 -4.75
N VAL A 103 -2.16 3.74 -4.19
CA VAL A 103 -3.19 4.76 -3.91
C VAL A 103 -2.65 6.15 -4.30
N PRO A 104 -3.42 6.99 -5.03
CA PRO A 104 -3.01 8.36 -5.27
C PRO A 104 -3.20 9.23 -4.01
N LYS A 105 -2.38 10.28 -3.81
CA LYS A 105 -2.49 11.21 -2.67
C LYS A 105 -3.88 11.89 -2.58
N GLU A 106 -4.60 12.00 -3.69
CA GLU A 106 -6.01 12.44 -3.75
C GLU A 106 -6.97 11.59 -2.89
N GLU A 107 -6.61 10.34 -2.61
CA GLU A 107 -7.44 9.36 -1.90
C GLU A 107 -7.06 9.22 -0.42
N ILE A 108 -6.20 10.11 0.12
CA ILE A 108 -5.81 10.14 1.54
C ILE A 108 -7.02 10.22 2.48
N SER A 109 -8.09 10.90 2.08
CA SER A 109 -9.36 10.94 2.85
C SER A 109 -9.99 9.56 3.08
N ARG A 110 -9.59 8.55 2.30
CA ARG A 110 -9.99 7.14 2.43
C ARG A 110 -8.84 6.24 2.89
N ILE A 111 -7.79 6.78 3.51
CA ILE A 111 -6.63 5.96 3.91
C ILE A 111 -6.99 4.86 4.93
N GLU A 112 -7.87 5.15 5.88
CA GLU A 112 -8.35 4.18 6.87
C GLU A 112 -8.95 2.92 6.21
N ASP A 113 -9.75 3.12 5.16
CA ASP A 113 -10.40 2.06 4.39
C ASP A 113 -9.39 1.09 3.75
N PHE A 114 -8.35 1.64 3.10
CA PHE A 114 -7.31 0.82 2.47
C PHE A 114 -6.46 0.07 3.50
N LEU A 115 -6.14 0.70 4.64
CA LEU A 115 -5.36 0.06 5.70
C LEU A 115 -6.18 -1.02 6.43
N ASN A 116 -7.47 -0.80 6.64
CA ASN A 116 -8.39 -1.83 7.16
C ASN A 116 -8.44 -3.05 6.24
N ASP A 117 -8.63 -2.85 4.93
CA ASP A 117 -8.62 -3.93 3.93
C ASP A 117 -7.33 -4.76 3.99
N ILE A 118 -6.17 -4.10 4.10
CA ILE A 118 -4.85 -4.76 4.21
C ILE A 118 -4.78 -5.63 5.46
N LEU A 119 -5.19 -5.10 6.62
CA LEU A 119 -5.15 -5.84 7.89
C LEU A 119 -6.17 -6.99 7.93
N ILE A 120 -7.36 -6.80 7.38
CA ILE A 120 -8.40 -7.85 7.26
C ILE A 120 -7.90 -8.98 6.35
N ALA A 121 -7.34 -8.65 5.18
CA ALA A 121 -6.81 -9.65 4.26
C ALA A 121 -5.64 -10.42 4.89
N ARG A 122 -4.69 -9.72 5.54
CA ARG A 122 -3.57 -10.34 6.26
C ARG A 122 -4.06 -11.28 7.38
N ALA A 123 -5.05 -10.88 8.17
CA ALA A 123 -5.65 -11.72 9.23
C ALA A 123 -6.37 -12.97 8.70
N LYS A 124 -6.81 -12.97 7.43
CA LYS A 124 -7.45 -14.12 6.76
C LYS A 124 -6.50 -14.97 5.92
N GLY A 125 -5.24 -14.55 5.74
CA GLY A 125 -4.33 -15.17 4.75
C GLY A 125 -4.74 -14.91 3.29
N GLU A 126 -5.53 -13.86 3.06
CA GLU A 126 -5.96 -13.41 1.73
C GLU A 126 -4.99 -12.35 1.17
N SER A 127 -4.98 -12.17 -0.16
CA SER A 127 -4.19 -11.10 -0.79
C SER A 127 -4.91 -9.74 -0.66
N PRO A 128 -4.30 -8.71 -0.04
CA PRO A 128 -4.89 -7.37 0.08
C PRO A 128 -5.32 -6.76 -1.27
N LEU A 129 -4.61 -7.13 -2.34
CA LEU A 129 -4.87 -6.71 -3.71
C LEU A 129 -6.30 -7.02 -4.20
N VAL A 130 -6.97 -8.05 -3.65
CA VAL A 130 -8.37 -8.38 -3.96
C VAL A 130 -9.34 -7.32 -3.44
N ALA A 131 -9.05 -6.76 -2.27
CA ALA A 131 -9.87 -5.73 -1.64
C ALA A 131 -9.57 -4.36 -2.28
N TRP A 132 -8.28 -4.04 -2.47
CA TRP A 132 -7.81 -2.88 -3.22
C TRP A 132 -8.44 -2.78 -4.63
N GLN A 133 -8.48 -3.86 -5.42
CA GLN A 133 -9.11 -3.87 -6.75
C GLN A 133 -10.63 -3.57 -6.71
N LYS A 134 -11.31 -3.88 -5.60
CA LYS A 134 -12.74 -3.53 -5.44
C LYS A 134 -12.92 -2.05 -5.16
N ARG A 135 -12.00 -1.41 -4.42
CA ARG A 135 -12.02 0.04 -4.13
C ARG A 135 -11.59 0.89 -5.31
N LEU A 136 -10.61 0.43 -6.09
CA LEU A 136 -10.16 1.02 -7.36
C LEU A 136 -10.49 0.07 -8.52
N PRO A 137 -11.75 -0.01 -8.99
CA PRO A 137 -12.17 -0.89 -10.08
C PRO A 137 -11.59 -0.47 -11.44
N ARG A 138 -11.64 -1.34 -12.46
CA ARG A 138 -11.17 -1.03 -13.84
C ARG A 138 -11.74 0.29 -14.38
N SER A 139 -12.98 0.62 -14.05
CA SER A 139 -13.63 1.89 -14.45
C SER A 139 -12.94 3.13 -13.86
N TYR A 140 -12.34 3.05 -12.68
CA TYR A 140 -11.54 4.13 -12.09
C TYR A 140 -10.32 4.44 -12.97
N PHE A 141 -9.57 3.40 -13.34
CA PHE A 141 -8.38 3.54 -14.19
C PHE A 141 -8.73 3.93 -15.64
N GLN A 142 -9.82 3.39 -16.20
CA GLN A 142 -10.34 3.81 -17.51
C GLN A 142 -10.73 5.29 -17.52
N MET A 143 -11.43 5.76 -16.49
CA MET A 143 -11.82 7.17 -16.36
C MET A 143 -10.60 8.09 -16.25
N ARG A 144 -9.54 7.63 -15.55
CA ARG A 144 -8.35 8.45 -15.29
C ARG A 144 -7.32 8.46 -16.43
N PHE A 145 -7.15 7.36 -17.14
CA PHE A 145 -6.09 7.21 -18.16
C PHE A 145 -6.61 7.01 -19.59
N GLY A 146 -7.91 6.78 -19.78
CA GLY A 146 -8.52 6.55 -21.10
C GLY A 146 -7.83 5.42 -21.88
N ALA A 147 -7.49 5.70 -23.14
CA ALA A 147 -6.86 4.75 -24.06
C ALA A 147 -5.53 4.17 -23.54
N ALA A 148 -4.79 4.89 -22.70
CA ALA A 148 -3.55 4.37 -22.10
C ALA A 148 -3.82 3.20 -21.14
N TRP A 149 -4.99 3.18 -20.49
CA TRP A 149 -5.40 2.01 -19.72
C TRP A 149 -5.78 0.84 -20.62
N GLU A 150 -6.48 1.07 -21.74
CA GLU A 150 -6.93 -0.02 -22.62
C GLU A 150 -5.78 -0.91 -23.13
N MET A 151 -4.60 -0.31 -23.35
CA MET A 151 -3.38 -1.05 -23.71
C MET A 151 -2.77 -1.81 -22.52
N ALA A 152 -2.71 -1.20 -21.34
CA ALA A 152 -2.06 -1.76 -20.15
C ALA A 152 -2.95 -2.74 -19.35
N ASP A 153 -4.29 -2.65 -19.49
CA ASP A 153 -5.28 -3.36 -18.68
C ASP A 153 -5.12 -4.89 -18.72
N ARG A 154 -4.74 -5.46 -19.87
CA ARG A 154 -4.47 -6.91 -19.97
C ARG A 154 -3.28 -7.31 -19.10
N GLU A 155 -2.16 -6.59 -19.21
CA GLU A 155 -0.97 -6.86 -18.41
C GLU A 155 -1.24 -6.65 -16.92
N PHE A 156 -2.00 -5.60 -16.58
CA PHE A 156 -2.46 -5.38 -15.20
C PHE A 156 -3.28 -6.55 -14.66
N LEU A 157 -4.27 -7.05 -15.41
CA LEU A 157 -5.10 -8.17 -14.97
C LEU A 157 -4.30 -9.47 -14.81
N ASP A 158 -3.35 -9.75 -15.71
CA ASP A 158 -2.50 -10.94 -15.63
C ASP A 158 -1.46 -10.83 -14.50
N THR A 159 -0.90 -9.64 -14.29
CA THR A 159 -0.03 -9.29 -13.15
C THR A 159 -0.77 -9.48 -11.82
N LEU A 160 -1.96 -8.90 -11.69
CA LEU A 160 -2.79 -8.96 -10.50
C LEU A 160 -3.20 -10.42 -10.18
N ARG A 161 -3.63 -11.17 -11.20
CA ARG A 161 -3.93 -12.61 -11.05
C ARG A 161 -2.72 -13.38 -10.53
N THR A 162 -1.53 -13.10 -11.08
CA THR A 162 -0.27 -13.75 -10.68
C THR A 162 0.10 -13.41 -9.23
N ALA A 163 -0.01 -12.15 -8.82
CA ALA A 163 0.29 -11.69 -7.45
C ALA A 163 -0.69 -12.26 -6.40
N ILE A 164 -1.97 -12.41 -6.75
CA ILE A 164 -2.96 -13.09 -5.89
C ILE A 164 -2.64 -14.58 -5.75
N GLN A 165 -2.27 -15.25 -6.84
CA GLN A 165 -1.92 -16.68 -6.82
C GLN A 165 -0.59 -16.97 -6.09
N SER A 166 0.42 -16.09 -6.20
CA SER A 166 1.72 -16.29 -5.56
C SER A 166 1.62 -16.20 -4.04
N ARG A 167 0.92 -15.18 -3.49
CA ARG A 167 0.66 -15.06 -2.05
C ARG A 167 -0.12 -16.28 -1.51
N SER A 168 -1.16 -16.75 -2.22
CA SER A 168 -1.90 -17.96 -1.84
C SER A 168 -1.04 -19.24 -1.80
N ARG A 169 -0.03 -19.35 -2.67
CA ARG A 169 0.92 -20.49 -2.69
C ARG A 169 2.01 -20.40 -1.63
N ALA A 170 2.46 -19.19 -1.29
CA ALA A 170 3.41 -18.97 -0.20
C ALA A 170 2.81 -19.37 1.16
N GLN A 171 1.53 -19.02 1.38
CA GLN A 171 0.76 -19.39 2.57
C GLN A 171 0.74 -20.92 2.80
N LYS A 172 0.38 -21.69 1.76
CA LYS A 172 0.30 -23.17 1.80
C LYS A 172 1.62 -23.92 1.98
N LYS A 173 2.74 -23.20 2.11
CA LYS A 173 4.08 -23.77 2.30
C LYS A 173 4.62 -23.58 3.73
N GLN A 174 3.81 -22.96 4.60
CA GLN A 174 4.10 -22.72 6.02
C GLN A 174 3.16 -23.50 6.95
N GLU A 175 2.30 -24.35 6.38
CA GLU A 175 1.45 -25.37 7.05
C GLU A 175 2.03 -26.77 6.83
#